data_AF-A0A4U5M3J7-F1
#
_entry.id   AF-A0A4U5M3J7-F1
#
_cell.length_a   1.000
_cell.length_b   1.000
_cell.length_c   1.000
_cell.angle_alpha   90.00
_cell.angle_beta   90.00
_cell.angle_gamma   90.00
#
_symmetry.space_group_name_H-M   'P 1'
#
loop_
_entity.id
_entity.type
_entity.pdbx_description
1 polymer ?
#
loop_
_entity_poly.entity_id
_entity_poly.type
_entity_poly.pdbx_seq_one_letter_code
_entity_poly.pdbx_strand_id
1 'polypeptide(L)'
;MIKQRHDQTRPPVIVLASSVSVKCPETTSSSDVCRVAANLRSDNYTVITVGLSFHDLKYPDLGDLAYSECYKLTNNLDFAKKFGHQIGNLNCFCPQGDFQYYLDSCTRSSTCVRIIESPTTPEEGWKYCKQLDGSLVTITSSVKNKFLRDLGNQLIDDQLLVTGLTWRGAKNSWAWATGRKFDSEQFDGFQNEEQPDDVALNWSAAIEPNGNWIPVPFDNDDNIYLYACERLVEKSQYGFDHF
;
A
#
# COMPACT_ATOMS: atom_id res chain seq x y z
N MET A 1 8.08 2.23 -5.99
CA MET A 1 7.64 3.54 -6.52
C MET A 1 6.58 4.07 -5.58
N ILE A 2 6.86 5.16 -4.88
CA ILE A 2 5.90 5.83 -3.99
C ILE A 2 4.99 6.67 -4.88
N LYS A 3 3.68 6.46 -4.80
CA LYS A 3 2.71 7.27 -5.54
C LYS A 3 1.87 8.04 -4.54
N GLN A 4 2.15 9.34 -4.41
CA GLN A 4 1.22 10.27 -3.78
C GLN A 4 0.06 10.48 -4.76
N ARG A 5 -1.16 10.13 -4.37
CA ARG A 5 -2.33 10.40 -5.22
C ARG A 5 -2.84 11.80 -4.91
N HIS A 6 -2.74 12.68 -5.90
CA HIS A 6 -3.27 14.04 -5.83
C HIS A 6 -4.75 14.14 -6.21
N ASP A 7 -5.35 13.09 -6.79
CA ASP A 7 -6.73 13.13 -7.29
C ASP A 7 -7.63 12.16 -6.52
N GLN A 8 -8.69 12.72 -5.93
CA GLN A 8 -9.74 12.04 -5.17
C GLN A 8 -10.74 11.29 -6.06
N THR A 9 -10.68 11.45 -7.38
CA THR A 9 -11.63 10.80 -8.28
C THR A 9 -11.22 9.35 -8.58
N ARG A 10 -12.14 8.42 -8.35
CA ARG A 10 -11.94 7.01 -8.72
C ARG A 10 -11.84 6.94 -10.23
N PRO A 11 -10.74 6.40 -10.80
CA PRO A 11 -10.61 6.29 -12.24
C PRO A 11 -11.77 5.42 -12.74
N PRO A 12 -12.58 5.90 -13.68
CA PRO A 12 -13.63 5.08 -14.28
C PRO A 12 -13.02 3.82 -14.89
N VAL A 13 -13.69 2.69 -14.71
CA VAL A 13 -13.23 1.38 -15.18
C VAL A 13 -13.97 1.02 -16.46
N ILE A 14 -13.22 0.70 -17.51
CA ILE A 14 -13.74 0.17 -18.76
C ILE A 14 -13.26 -1.27 -18.91
N VAL A 15 -14.19 -2.16 -19.26
CA VAL A 15 -13.89 -3.56 -19.55
C VAL A 15 -14.02 -3.77 -21.05
N LEU A 16 -12.93 -4.16 -21.70
CA LEU A 16 -12.89 -4.52 -23.11
C LEU A 16 -12.76 -6.04 -23.23
N ALA A 17 -13.73 -6.68 -23.86
CA ALA A 17 -13.69 -8.11 -24.13
C ALA A 17 -13.56 -8.37 -25.63
N SER A 18 -12.72 -9.32 -26.02
CA SER A 18 -12.52 -9.68 -27.43
C SER A 18 -12.14 -11.14 -27.55
N SER A 19 -12.60 -11.79 -28.62
CA SER A 19 -12.14 -13.11 -29.05
C SER A 19 -11.04 -13.05 -30.13
N VAL A 20 -10.60 -11.85 -30.49
CA VAL A 20 -9.60 -11.60 -31.54
C VAL A 20 -8.42 -10.83 -30.96
N SER A 21 -7.20 -11.27 -31.29
CA SER A 21 -5.97 -10.60 -30.86
C SER A 21 -5.88 -9.18 -31.45
N VAL A 22 -5.43 -8.24 -30.65
CA VAL A 22 -5.22 -6.86 -31.06
C VAL A 22 -3.76 -6.50 -30.84
N LYS A 23 -3.10 -6.04 -31.90
CA LYS A 23 -1.74 -5.51 -31.85
C LYS A 23 -1.77 -4.03 -32.20
N CYS A 24 -1.14 -3.21 -31.39
CA CYS A 24 -1.09 -1.76 -31.56
C CYS A 24 0.29 -1.35 -32.08
N PRO A 25 0.45 -1.16 -33.40
CA PRO A 25 1.69 -0.64 -33.94
C PRO A 25 1.88 0.83 -33.53
N GLU A 26 3.13 1.24 -33.32
CA GLU A 26 3.51 2.59 -32.87
C GLU A 26 3.01 3.71 -33.80
N THR A 27 2.69 3.38 -35.05
CA THR A 27 2.35 4.32 -36.11
C THR A 27 0.94 4.05 -36.65
N THR A 28 -0.12 4.26 -35.87
CA THR A 28 -1.49 4.13 -36.41
C THR A 28 -2.49 5.20 -36.03
N SER A 29 -3.53 5.22 -36.86
CA SER A 29 -4.26 6.34 -37.42
C SER A 29 -5.51 6.70 -36.63
N SER A 30 -6.31 7.63 -37.16
CA SER A 30 -7.34 8.32 -36.42
C SER A 30 -8.65 7.56 -36.15
N SER A 31 -8.67 6.22 -36.19
CA SER A 31 -9.86 5.41 -35.88
C SER A 31 -9.56 4.08 -35.18
N ASP A 32 -8.31 3.79 -34.83
CA ASP A 32 -7.91 2.46 -34.35
C ASP A 32 -8.20 2.28 -32.85
N VAL A 33 -8.71 1.09 -32.45
CA VAL A 33 -9.04 0.72 -31.05
C VAL A 33 -7.87 0.98 -30.10
N CYS A 34 -6.65 0.83 -30.59
CA CYS A 34 -5.41 1.15 -29.90
C CYS A 34 -5.32 2.62 -29.48
N ARG A 35 -5.74 3.54 -30.35
CA ARG A 35 -5.75 4.97 -30.06
C ARG A 35 -6.84 5.33 -29.06
N VAL A 36 -8.00 4.69 -29.14
CA VAL A 36 -9.06 4.84 -28.12
C VAL A 36 -8.55 4.35 -26.76
N ALA A 37 -7.94 3.17 -26.72
CA ALA A 37 -7.35 2.64 -25.49
C ALA A 37 -6.25 3.56 -24.93
N ALA A 38 -5.38 4.11 -25.80
CA ALA A 38 -4.36 5.08 -25.39
C ALA A 38 -4.98 6.37 -24.81
N ASN A 39 -6.01 6.93 -25.47
CA ASN A 39 -6.71 8.11 -24.98
C ASN A 39 -7.40 7.85 -23.63
N LEU A 40 -8.07 6.71 -23.47
CA LEU A 40 -8.68 6.33 -22.20
C LEU A 40 -7.65 6.29 -21.07
N ARG A 41 -6.44 5.76 -21.31
CA ARG A 41 -5.36 5.78 -20.31
C ARG A 41 -4.89 7.19 -19.97
N SER A 42 -4.75 8.05 -20.98
CA SER A 42 -4.39 9.46 -20.81
C SER A 42 -5.45 10.23 -20.01
N ASP A 43 -6.73 9.89 -20.21
CA ASP A 43 -7.88 10.49 -19.53
C ASP A 43 -8.15 9.84 -18.15
N ASN A 44 -7.16 9.14 -17.58
CA ASN A 44 -7.23 8.50 -16.26
C ASN A 44 -8.31 7.40 -16.14
N TYR A 45 -8.71 6.76 -17.23
CA TYR A 45 -9.51 5.53 -17.17
C TYR A 45 -8.62 4.32 -16.90
N THR A 46 -9.12 3.37 -16.11
CA THR A 46 -8.52 2.03 -16.06
C THR A 46 -9.18 1.14 -17.09
N VAL A 47 -8.38 0.54 -17.97
CA VAL A 47 -8.84 -0.43 -18.96
C VAL A 47 -8.47 -1.85 -18.51
N ILE A 48 -9.49 -2.67 -18.24
CA ILE A 48 -9.40 -4.12 -18.06
C ILE A 48 -9.66 -4.81 -19.39
N THR A 49 -8.81 -5.74 -19.79
CA THR A 49 -9.02 -6.56 -21.00
C THR A 49 -9.41 -7.98 -20.64
N VAL A 50 -10.36 -8.55 -21.38
CA VAL A 50 -10.83 -9.93 -21.21
C VAL A 50 -10.71 -10.68 -22.53
N GLY A 51 -9.74 -11.59 -22.61
CA GLY A 51 -9.61 -12.52 -23.74
C GLY A 51 -10.71 -13.58 -23.68
N LEU A 52 -11.54 -13.63 -24.71
CA LEU A 52 -12.62 -14.61 -24.85
C LEU A 52 -12.13 -15.80 -25.67
N SER A 53 -12.27 -17.00 -25.11
CA SER A 53 -12.13 -18.26 -25.83
C SER A 53 -13.42 -19.07 -25.75
N PHE A 54 -13.74 -19.77 -26.85
CA PHE A 54 -14.86 -20.69 -27.00
C PHE A 54 -14.32 -22.01 -27.55
N HIS A 55 -14.78 -23.14 -27.01
CA HIS A 55 -14.47 -24.48 -27.52
C HIS A 55 -12.95 -24.77 -27.71
N ASP A 56 -12.17 -24.60 -26.64
CA ASP A 56 -10.72 -24.91 -26.58
C ASP A 56 -9.80 -24.11 -27.52
N LEU A 57 -10.29 -22.99 -28.07
CA LEU A 57 -9.45 -22.08 -28.83
C LEU A 57 -8.41 -21.39 -27.92
N LYS A 58 -7.27 -21.02 -28.50
CA LYS A 58 -6.26 -20.22 -27.78
C LYS A 58 -6.84 -18.84 -27.45
N TYR A 59 -6.60 -18.35 -26.23
CA TYR A 59 -6.97 -16.98 -25.86
C TYR A 59 -6.29 -15.95 -26.77
N PRO A 60 -7.02 -14.89 -27.17
CA PRO A 60 -6.44 -13.81 -27.94
C PRO A 60 -5.45 -13.01 -27.11
N ASP A 61 -4.45 -12.46 -27.77
CA ASP A 61 -3.53 -11.52 -27.16
C ASP A 61 -4.11 -10.11 -27.26
N LEU A 62 -4.49 -9.55 -26.12
CA LEU A 62 -5.01 -8.18 -25.98
C LEU A 62 -4.00 -7.27 -25.29
N GLY A 63 -2.71 -7.65 -25.32
CA GLY A 63 -1.68 -7.08 -24.47
C GLY A 63 -1.56 -5.58 -24.58
N ASP A 64 -1.63 -5.08 -25.82
CA ASP A 64 -1.45 -3.66 -26.13
C ASP A 64 -2.66 -2.79 -25.74
N LEU A 65 -3.81 -3.41 -25.43
CA LEU A 65 -5.03 -2.73 -25.01
C LEU A 65 -5.16 -2.60 -23.49
N ALA A 66 -4.48 -3.43 -22.71
CA ALA A 66 -4.52 -3.35 -21.25
C ALA A 66 -3.74 -2.14 -20.73
N TYR A 67 -4.21 -1.53 -19.63
CA TYR A 67 -3.43 -0.48 -18.95
C TYR A 67 -2.10 -1.03 -18.39
N SER A 68 -2.10 -2.30 -17.95
CA SER A 68 -0.91 -3.05 -17.55
C SER A 68 -1.22 -4.55 -17.58
N GLU A 69 -0.20 -5.41 -17.42
CA GLU A 69 -0.37 -6.86 -17.23
C GLU A 69 -1.37 -7.19 -16.12
N CYS A 70 -1.46 -6.36 -15.09
CA CYS A 70 -2.31 -6.56 -13.92
C CYS A 70 -3.81 -6.49 -14.23
N TYR A 71 -4.19 -5.97 -15.40
CA TYR A 71 -5.58 -5.79 -15.85
C TYR A 71 -5.92 -6.67 -17.05
N LYS A 72 -5.14 -7.72 -17.30
CA LYS A 72 -5.44 -8.74 -18.31
C LYS A 72 -6.14 -9.93 -17.68
N LEU A 73 -7.26 -10.32 -18.26
CA LEU A 73 -8.06 -11.46 -17.83
C LEU A 73 -8.41 -12.34 -19.02
N THR A 74 -8.89 -13.55 -18.71
CA THR A 74 -9.46 -14.49 -19.66
C THR A 74 -10.76 -15.04 -19.08
N ASN A 75 -11.71 -15.47 -19.92
CA ASN A 75 -12.97 -16.07 -19.47
C ASN A 75 -12.82 -17.52 -18.98
N ASN A 76 -11.75 -17.83 -18.24
CA ASN A 76 -11.49 -19.14 -17.67
C ASN A 76 -12.33 -19.38 -16.39
N LEU A 77 -12.20 -20.56 -15.78
CA LEU A 77 -12.93 -20.91 -14.54
C LEU A 77 -12.68 -19.97 -13.36
N ASP A 78 -11.54 -19.27 -13.34
CA ASP A 78 -11.18 -18.31 -12.28
C ASP A 78 -11.64 -16.87 -12.60
N PHE A 79 -12.30 -16.63 -13.73
CA PHE A 79 -12.60 -15.29 -14.22
C PHE A 79 -13.31 -14.44 -13.16
N ALA A 80 -14.39 -14.97 -12.57
CA ALA A 80 -15.18 -14.24 -11.57
C ALA A 80 -14.31 -13.81 -10.38
N LYS A 81 -13.46 -14.72 -9.88
CA LYS A 81 -12.55 -14.44 -8.76
C LYS A 81 -11.50 -13.39 -9.12
N LYS A 82 -10.85 -13.54 -10.28
CA LYS A 82 -9.79 -12.62 -10.74
C LYS A 82 -10.35 -11.24 -11.07
N PHE A 83 -11.53 -11.18 -11.70
CA PHE A 83 -12.24 -9.94 -11.98
C PHE A 83 -12.66 -9.24 -10.69
N GLY A 84 -13.27 -9.96 -9.75
CA GLY A 84 -13.61 -9.44 -8.43
C GLY A 84 -12.41 -8.85 -7.69
N HIS A 85 -11.27 -9.55 -7.70
CA HIS A 85 -10.02 -9.06 -7.12
C HIS A 85 -9.50 -7.78 -7.81
N GLN A 86 -9.55 -7.72 -9.15
CA GLN A 86 -9.14 -6.53 -9.90
C GLN A 86 -10.04 -5.33 -9.60
N ILE A 87 -11.36 -5.51 -9.60
CA ILE A 87 -12.31 -4.45 -9.26
C ILE A 87 -12.15 -4.02 -7.80
N GLY A 88 -11.92 -4.95 -6.88
CA GLY A 88 -11.61 -4.66 -5.48
C GLY A 88 -10.35 -3.79 -5.36
N ASN A 89 -9.25 -4.21 -5.97
CA ASN A 89 -8.00 -3.45 -5.99
C ASN A 89 -8.18 -2.07 -6.63
N LEU A 90 -8.97 -1.98 -7.69
CA LEU A 90 -9.33 -0.72 -8.35
C LEU A 90 -10.22 0.19 -7.52
N ASN A 91 -10.81 -0.29 -6.43
CA ASN A 91 -11.59 0.54 -5.52
C ASN A 91 -10.88 0.78 -4.17
N CYS A 92 -9.71 0.18 -3.95
CA CYS A 92 -8.89 0.38 -2.75
C CYS A 92 -8.03 1.64 -2.90
N PHE A 93 -8.48 2.76 -2.32
CA PHE A 93 -7.77 4.03 -2.34
C PHE A 93 -7.53 4.60 -0.95
N CYS A 94 -6.52 5.45 -0.87
CA CYS A 94 -6.19 6.19 0.32
C CYS A 94 -6.70 7.63 0.21
N PRO A 95 -7.16 8.22 1.34
CA PRO A 95 -7.56 9.63 1.34
C PRO A 95 -6.40 10.55 0.96
N GLN A 96 -6.70 11.77 0.57
CA GLN A 96 -5.69 12.75 0.18
C GLN A 96 -4.66 12.97 1.30
N GLY A 97 -3.38 13.00 0.93
CA GLY A 97 -2.26 13.13 1.87
C GLY A 97 -1.75 11.80 2.43
N ASP A 98 -2.44 10.69 2.16
CA ASP A 98 -1.97 9.36 2.51
C ASP A 98 -1.25 8.70 1.34
N PHE A 99 -0.36 7.78 1.69
CA PHE A 99 0.43 6.99 0.77
C PHE A 99 0.03 5.52 0.86
N GLN A 100 -0.04 4.87 -0.29
CA GLN A 100 -0.30 3.44 -0.42
C GLN A 100 0.89 2.76 -1.07
N TYR A 101 1.17 1.53 -0.66
CA TYR A 101 2.23 0.72 -1.24
C TYR A 101 1.69 -0.52 -1.93
N TYR A 102 2.52 -1.09 -2.79
CA TYR A 102 2.24 -2.31 -3.54
C TYR A 102 2.88 -3.51 -2.82
N LEU A 103 2.11 -4.59 -2.68
CA LEU A 103 2.58 -5.86 -2.13
C LEU A 103 3.38 -6.66 -3.17
N ASP A 104 2.97 -6.53 -4.43
CA ASP A 104 3.61 -7.12 -5.62
C ASP A 104 3.39 -6.18 -6.82
N SER A 105 3.66 -6.63 -8.05
CA SER A 105 3.49 -5.79 -9.26
C SER A 105 2.05 -5.32 -9.52
N CYS A 106 1.04 -5.99 -8.95
CA CYS A 106 -0.38 -5.82 -9.28
C CYS A 106 -1.29 -5.57 -8.07
N THR A 107 -0.86 -5.95 -6.88
CA THR A 107 -1.68 -5.88 -5.67
C THR A 107 -1.28 -4.68 -4.83
N ARG A 108 -2.27 -3.81 -4.56
CA ARG A 108 -2.11 -2.70 -3.63
C ARG A 108 -2.41 -3.18 -2.22
N SER A 109 -1.68 -2.65 -1.24
CA SER A 109 -1.95 -2.90 0.17
C SER A 109 -3.33 -2.38 0.57
N SER A 110 -3.98 -3.05 1.52
CA SER A 110 -5.24 -2.60 2.12
C SER A 110 -5.05 -1.54 3.21
N THR A 111 -3.87 -0.92 3.27
CA THR A 111 -3.47 0.02 4.32
C THR A 111 -2.93 1.29 3.69
N CYS A 112 -3.35 2.41 4.24
CA CYS A 112 -2.89 3.75 3.95
C CYS A 112 -1.97 4.22 5.05
N VAL A 113 -0.90 4.92 4.69
CA VAL A 113 0.08 5.46 5.63
C VAL A 113 0.13 6.98 5.49
N ARG A 114 0.14 7.67 6.62
CA ARG A 114 0.39 9.10 6.70
C ARG A 114 1.59 9.37 7.59
N ILE A 115 2.52 10.18 7.09
CA ILE A 115 3.63 10.71 7.89
C ILE A 115 3.14 11.99 8.57
N ILE A 116 3.37 12.09 9.87
CA ILE A 116 3.08 13.29 10.66
C ILE A 116 4.36 14.10 10.69
N GLU A 117 4.42 15.14 9.85
CA GLU A 117 5.62 15.98 9.62
C GLU A 117 5.91 16.98 10.75
N SER A 118 5.02 17.11 11.73
CA SER A 118 5.24 17.94 12.92
C SER A 118 5.75 17.06 14.06
N PRO A 119 7.03 17.19 14.47
CA PRO A 119 7.56 16.42 15.58
C PRO A 119 6.74 16.65 16.85
N THR A 120 6.41 15.58 17.54
CA THR A 120 5.49 15.60 18.68
C THR A 120 5.85 14.53 19.70
N THR A 121 5.28 14.59 20.89
CA THR A 121 5.52 13.56 21.90
C THR A 121 4.84 12.25 21.51
N PRO A 122 5.27 11.10 22.06
CA PRO A 122 4.68 9.82 21.67
C PRO A 122 3.20 9.67 22.05
N GLU A 123 2.77 10.30 23.14
CA GLU A 123 1.35 10.34 23.53
C GLU A 123 0.50 11.12 22.50
N GLU A 124 0.99 12.28 22.07
CA GLU A 124 0.33 13.10 21.06
C GLU A 124 0.31 12.41 19.70
N GLY A 125 1.42 11.80 19.28
CA GLY A 125 1.49 11.00 18.05
C GLY A 125 0.47 9.86 18.03
N TRP A 126 0.33 9.13 19.14
CA TRP A 126 -0.67 8.06 19.27
C TRP A 126 -2.11 8.61 19.18
N LYS A 127 -2.40 9.69 19.91
CA LYS A 127 -3.72 10.36 19.86
C LYS A 127 -4.05 10.85 18.44
N TYR A 128 -3.07 11.42 17.74
CA TYR A 128 -3.25 11.91 16.38
C TYR A 128 -3.60 10.77 15.41
N CYS A 129 -2.86 9.65 15.46
CA CYS A 129 -3.19 8.50 14.61
C CYS A 129 -4.60 7.94 14.91
N LYS A 130 -5.05 8.01 16.16
CA LYS A 130 -6.42 7.60 16.53
C LYS A 130 -7.49 8.54 15.98
N GLN A 131 -7.23 9.85 15.96
CA GLN A 131 -8.13 10.84 15.34
C GLN A 131 -8.29 10.66 13.83
N LEU A 132 -7.32 10.00 13.17
CA LEU A 132 -7.39 9.63 11.75
C LEU A 132 -8.10 8.28 11.50
N ASP A 133 -8.81 7.74 12.49
CA ASP A 133 -9.40 6.39 12.47
C ASP A 133 -8.35 5.28 12.24
N GLY A 134 -7.15 5.48 12.79
CA GLY A 134 -6.00 4.61 12.58
C GLY A 134 -5.27 4.18 13.85
N SER A 135 -4.02 3.80 13.65
CA SER A 135 -3.04 3.51 14.69
C SER A 135 -1.65 3.92 14.24
N LEU A 136 -0.67 3.93 15.14
CA LEU A 136 0.72 3.91 14.71
C LEU A 136 0.99 2.67 13.84
N VAL A 137 1.92 2.81 12.90
CA VAL A 137 2.15 1.80 11.86
C VAL A 137 2.64 0.46 12.42
N THR A 138 2.08 -0.63 11.92
CA THR A 138 2.51 -2.01 12.20
C THR A 138 3.33 -2.53 11.04
N ILE A 139 4.55 -3.03 11.27
CA ILE A 139 5.44 -3.49 10.20
C ILE A 139 5.66 -5.00 10.31
N THR A 140 5.05 -5.76 9.42
CA THR A 140 5.11 -7.23 9.46
C THR A 140 5.63 -7.84 8.16
N SER A 141 6.35 -7.04 7.36
CA SER A 141 6.99 -7.49 6.12
C SER A 141 8.10 -6.53 5.70
N SER A 142 9.07 -7.07 4.98
CA SER A 142 10.16 -6.31 4.37
C SER A 142 9.66 -5.30 3.34
N VAL A 143 8.58 -5.61 2.62
CA VAL A 143 7.94 -4.71 1.64
C VAL A 143 7.46 -3.43 2.31
N LYS A 144 6.76 -3.56 3.45
CA LYS A 144 6.26 -2.40 4.18
C LYS A 144 7.39 -1.62 4.85
N ASN A 145 8.39 -2.30 5.40
CA ASN A 145 9.56 -1.65 5.98
C ASN A 145 10.30 -0.79 4.94
N LYS A 146 10.57 -1.38 3.78
CA LYS A 146 11.18 -0.68 2.64
C LYS A 146 10.35 0.53 2.22
N PHE A 147 9.03 0.37 2.12
CA PHE A 147 8.14 1.46 1.77
C PHE A 147 8.21 2.63 2.77
N LEU A 148 8.18 2.35 4.08
CA LEU A 148 8.26 3.38 5.11
C LEU A 148 9.60 4.09 5.12
N ARG A 149 10.70 3.34 4.96
CA ARG A 149 12.04 3.92 4.80
C ARG A 149 12.09 4.85 3.58
N ASP A 150 11.68 4.36 2.42
CA ASP A 150 11.71 5.14 1.17
C ASP A 150 10.82 6.40 1.30
N LEU A 151 9.69 6.29 2.01
CA LEU A 151 8.78 7.41 2.27
C LEU A 151 9.37 8.41 3.27
N GLY A 152 10.01 7.92 4.32
CA GLY A 152 10.74 8.75 5.29
C GLY A 152 11.84 9.55 4.60
N ASN A 153 12.71 8.87 3.86
CA ASN A 153 13.81 9.51 3.12
C ASN A 153 13.31 10.55 2.10
N GLN A 154 12.11 10.36 1.54
CA GLN A 154 11.53 11.31 0.59
C GLN A 154 10.95 12.55 1.26
N LEU A 155 10.36 12.42 2.45
CA LEU A 155 9.54 13.48 3.06
C LEU A 155 10.23 14.22 4.20
N ILE A 156 11.07 13.53 4.98
CA ILE A 156 11.52 14.02 6.28
C ILE A 156 13.04 14.06 6.45
N ASP A 157 13.79 13.87 5.36
CA ASP A 157 15.25 14.11 5.20
C ASP A 157 16.11 13.63 6.39
N ASP A 158 16.49 12.35 6.35
CA ASP A 158 17.32 11.66 7.36
C ASP A 158 16.79 11.62 8.81
N GLN A 159 15.52 11.99 9.04
CA GLN A 159 14.90 11.89 10.36
C GLN A 159 14.39 10.48 10.68
N LEU A 160 14.36 10.16 11.99
CA LEU A 160 13.81 8.92 12.51
C LEU A 160 12.28 8.92 12.38
N LEU A 161 11.75 7.78 11.95
CA LEU A 161 10.30 7.57 11.84
C LEU A 161 9.82 6.57 12.89
N VAL A 162 9.13 7.06 13.92
CA VAL A 162 8.62 6.21 15.00
C VAL A 162 7.44 5.37 14.53
N THR A 163 7.47 4.11 14.93
CA THR A 163 6.47 3.08 14.57
C THR A 163 5.54 2.76 15.74
N GLY A 164 4.58 1.86 15.50
CA GLY A 164 3.71 1.34 16.55
C GLY A 164 4.32 0.21 17.39
N LEU A 165 5.57 -0.20 17.17
CA LEU A 165 6.20 -1.25 17.96
C LEU A 165 6.66 -0.66 19.29
N THR A 166 6.13 -1.16 20.40
CA THR A 166 6.44 -0.65 21.74
C THR A 166 6.93 -1.76 22.66
N TRP A 167 7.97 -1.49 23.43
CA TRP A 167 8.40 -2.29 24.55
C TRP A 167 7.76 -1.73 25.81
N ARG A 168 7.03 -2.57 26.54
CA ARG A 168 6.48 -2.19 27.84
C ARG A 168 7.27 -2.90 28.93
N GLY A 169 8.02 -2.14 29.74
CA GLY A 169 8.95 -2.67 30.73
C GLY A 169 8.35 -3.77 31.62
N ALA A 170 7.10 -3.59 32.06
CA ALA A 170 6.38 -4.58 32.90
C ALA A 170 6.08 -5.94 32.21
N LYS A 171 6.04 -5.97 30.87
CA LYS A 171 5.78 -7.19 30.08
C LYS A 171 7.06 -7.81 29.50
N ASN A 172 8.18 -7.08 29.54
CA ASN A 172 9.48 -7.49 29.01
C ASN A 172 9.38 -8.03 27.57
N SER A 173 8.58 -7.37 26.73
CA SER A 173 8.30 -7.82 25.36
C SER A 173 7.86 -6.69 24.45
N TRP A 174 8.25 -6.77 23.17
CA TRP A 174 7.74 -5.91 22.10
C TRP A 174 6.30 -6.27 21.71
N ALA A 175 5.47 -5.26 21.46
CA ALA A 175 4.11 -5.42 20.97
C ALA A 175 3.67 -4.24 20.09
N TRP A 176 2.88 -4.52 19.06
CA TRP A 176 2.35 -3.49 18.18
C TRP A 176 1.19 -2.72 18.83
N ALA A 177 1.07 -1.43 18.50
CA ALA A 177 -0.01 -0.54 18.95
C ALA A 177 -1.41 -1.02 18.53
N THR A 178 -1.49 -1.90 17.54
CA THR A 178 -2.72 -2.59 17.11
C THR A 178 -3.15 -3.72 18.05
N GLY A 179 -2.32 -4.08 19.03
CA GLY A 179 -2.52 -5.24 19.92
C GLY A 179 -1.95 -6.55 19.34
N ARG A 180 -1.45 -6.53 18.11
CA ARG A 180 -0.78 -7.69 17.51
C ARG A 180 0.53 -7.97 18.26
N LYS A 181 0.79 -9.26 18.55
CA LYS A 181 2.07 -9.69 19.11
C LYS A 181 3.19 -9.45 18.09
N PHE A 182 4.34 -9.00 18.59
CA PHE A 182 5.56 -8.99 17.78
C PHE A 182 6.02 -10.44 17.56
N ASP A 183 6.46 -10.71 16.34
CA ASP A 183 6.91 -12.03 15.89
C ASP A 183 8.14 -11.81 15.00
N SER A 184 9.32 -12.08 15.57
CA SER A 184 10.60 -11.88 14.89
C SER A 184 10.81 -12.88 13.74
N GLU A 185 10.12 -14.04 13.74
CA GLU A 185 10.15 -14.97 12.61
C GLU A 185 9.41 -14.42 11.39
N GLN A 186 8.38 -13.61 11.62
CA GLN A 186 7.64 -12.98 10.54
C GLN A 186 8.44 -11.84 9.90
N PHE A 187 8.87 -10.88 10.71
CA PHE A 187 9.69 -9.77 10.26
C PHE A 187 10.32 -9.05 11.45
N ASP A 188 11.64 -8.93 11.43
CA ASP A 188 12.43 -8.16 12.37
C ASP A 188 13.31 -7.16 11.60
N GLY A 189 13.21 -5.88 11.97
CA GLY A 189 14.03 -4.81 11.40
C GLY A 189 15.21 -4.39 12.28
N PHE A 190 15.35 -4.95 13.48
CA PHE A 190 16.49 -4.66 14.36
C PHE A 190 17.77 -5.28 13.78
N GLN A 191 18.91 -4.58 13.85
CA GLN A 191 20.18 -5.06 13.30
C GLN A 191 20.84 -6.13 14.17
N ASN A 192 20.66 -6.11 15.50
CA ASN A 192 21.38 -7.00 16.44
C ASN A 192 20.57 -7.35 17.69
N GLU A 193 19.29 -7.74 17.56
CA GLU A 193 18.39 -7.98 18.71
C GLU A 193 18.50 -6.86 19.75
N GLU A 194 18.55 -5.60 19.30
CA GLU A 194 18.79 -4.46 20.19
C GLU A 194 17.66 -4.39 21.21
N GLN A 195 18.00 -4.81 22.43
CA GLN A 195 17.13 -4.64 23.58
C GLN A 195 17.27 -3.21 24.06
N PRO A 196 16.19 -2.62 24.59
CA PRO A 196 16.31 -1.33 25.23
C PRO A 196 17.34 -1.36 26.37
N ASP A 197 18.18 -0.33 26.45
CA ASP A 197 19.24 -0.25 27.47
C ASP A 197 18.69 -0.18 28.90
N ASP A 198 17.46 0.30 29.07
CA ASP A 198 16.76 0.38 30.35
C ASP A 198 15.38 -0.28 30.27
N VAL A 199 15.27 -1.50 30.80
CA VAL A 199 14.02 -2.26 30.86
C VAL A 199 12.95 -1.64 31.76
N ALA A 200 13.29 -0.64 32.58
CA ALA A 200 12.34 0.07 33.44
C ALA A 200 11.52 1.13 32.69
N LEU A 201 11.99 1.57 31.52
CA LEU A 201 11.30 2.55 30.67
C LEU A 201 10.47 1.86 29.58
N ASN A 202 9.46 2.56 29.06
CA ASN A 202 8.85 2.16 27.80
C ASN A 202 9.65 2.70 26.62
N TRP A 203 9.73 1.89 25.57
CA TRP A 203 10.46 2.21 24.35
C TRP A 203 9.58 2.01 23.14
N SER A 204 9.91 2.69 22.05
CA SER A 204 9.36 2.45 20.73
C SER A 204 10.45 2.03 19.75
N ALA A 205 10.09 1.33 18.69
CA ALA A 205 10.99 1.16 17.55
C ALA A 205 10.83 2.34 16.58
N ALA A 206 11.95 2.94 16.18
CA ALA A 206 12.02 3.93 15.13
C ALA A 206 12.79 3.38 13.92
N ILE A 207 12.36 3.75 12.72
CA ILE A 207 13.07 3.42 11.48
C ILE A 207 14.12 4.50 11.21
N GLU A 208 15.36 4.07 11.03
CA GLU A 208 16.47 4.89 10.53
C GLU A 208 16.40 5.08 9.00
N PRO A 209 17.11 6.07 8.43
CA PRO A 209 17.13 6.31 6.98
C PRO A 209 17.64 5.12 6.14
N ASN A 210 18.46 4.26 6.76
CA ASN A 210 18.95 3.01 6.15
C ASN A 210 17.87 1.89 6.12
N GLY A 211 16.78 2.03 6.89
CA GLY A 211 15.67 1.09 7.04
C GLY A 211 15.76 0.16 8.25
N ASN A 212 16.79 0.29 9.07
CA ASN A 212 16.97 -0.48 10.30
C ASN A 212 16.13 0.10 11.42
N TRP A 213 15.84 -0.73 12.42
CA TRP A 213 15.12 -0.31 13.60
C TRP A 213 16.06 -0.11 14.76
N ILE A 214 15.82 0.95 15.52
CA ILE A 214 16.49 1.22 16.79
C ILE A 214 15.44 1.45 17.88
N PRO A 215 15.72 1.08 19.14
CA PRO A 215 14.89 1.45 20.26
C PRO A 215 15.06 2.95 20.58
N VAL A 216 13.96 3.67 20.74
CA VAL A 216 13.94 5.06 21.20
C VAL A 216 13.05 5.21 22.45
N PRO A 217 13.41 6.06 23.43
CA PRO A 217 12.61 6.22 24.64
C PRO A 217 11.21 6.78 24.33
N PHE A 218 10.18 6.15 24.86
CA PHE A 218 8.78 6.56 24.69
C PHE A 218 8.30 7.49 25.81
N ASP A 219 8.77 7.30 27.04
CA ASP A 219 8.27 8.01 28.23
C ASP A 219 9.05 9.30 28.56
N ASN A 220 9.54 10.02 27.56
CA ASN A 220 10.21 11.31 27.78
C ASN A 220 9.54 12.42 26.97
N ASP A 221 8.91 13.36 27.66
CA ASP A 221 8.19 14.50 27.06
C ASP A 221 9.10 15.45 26.29
N ASP A 222 10.42 15.40 26.53
CA ASP A 222 11.41 16.19 25.80
C ASP A 222 11.77 15.58 24.43
N ASN A 223 11.38 14.33 24.17
CA ASN A 223 11.66 13.65 22.92
C ASN A 223 10.53 13.86 21.91
N ILE A 224 10.80 14.71 20.90
CA ILE A 224 9.91 14.92 19.77
C ILE A 224 10.35 14.08 18.57
N TYR A 225 9.41 13.35 17.98
CA TYR A 225 9.67 12.49 16.83
C TYR A 225 8.63 12.70 15.74
N LEU A 226 8.95 12.22 14.54
CA LEU A 226 7.99 12.05 13.46
C LEU A 226 7.37 10.65 13.54
N TYR A 227 6.09 10.55 13.18
CA TYR A 227 5.33 9.32 13.32
C TYR A 227 4.70 8.90 12.00
N ALA A 228 4.61 7.59 11.80
CA ALA A 228 3.79 7.01 10.74
C ALA A 228 2.49 6.47 11.33
N CYS A 229 1.38 7.04 10.88
CA CYS A 229 0.05 6.52 11.14
C CYS A 229 -0.37 5.58 10.01
N GLU A 230 -1.07 4.51 10.35
CA GLU A 230 -1.71 3.62 9.41
C GLU A 230 -3.22 3.55 9.62
N ARG A 231 -3.96 3.38 8.53
CA ARG A 231 -5.41 3.08 8.56
C ARG A 231 -5.80 2.22 7.38
N LEU A 232 -6.98 1.62 7.44
CA LEU A 232 -7.50 0.83 6.32
C LEU A 232 -7.86 1.74 5.14
N VAL A 233 -7.74 1.19 3.93
CA VAL A 233 -8.26 1.85 2.71
C VAL A 233 -9.76 2.08 2.83
N GLU A 234 -10.25 3.18 2.26
CA GLU A 234 -11.68 3.40 2.15
C GLU A 234 -12.27 2.42 1.13
N LYS A 235 -13.20 1.57 1.56
CA LYS A 235 -13.99 0.77 0.62
C LYS A 235 -15.17 1.60 0.11
N SER A 236 -15.41 1.52 -1.20
CA SER A 236 -16.65 1.99 -1.81
C SER A 236 -17.87 1.41 -1.08
N GLN A 237 -18.84 2.24 -0.69
CA GLN A 237 -20.15 1.83 -0.13
C GLN A 237 -20.97 0.91 -1.07
N TYR A 238 -20.47 0.62 -2.28
CA TYR A 238 -21.07 -0.29 -3.25
C TYR A 238 -20.29 -1.61 -3.43
N GLY A 239 -19.40 -1.99 -2.50
CA GLY A 239 -18.58 -3.18 -2.59
C GLY A 239 -19.27 -4.43 -2.05
N PHE A 240 -19.54 -5.40 -2.93
CA PHE A 240 -20.01 -6.75 -2.64
C PHE A 240 -19.35 -7.37 -1.38
N ASP A 241 -20.06 -7.37 -0.26
CA ASP A 241 -19.61 -7.99 1.01
C ASP A 241 -19.65 -9.53 1.00
N HIS A 242 -20.02 -10.15 -0.13
CA HIS A 242 -20.23 -11.59 -0.25
C HIS A 242 -19.65 -12.15 -1.56
N PHE A 243 -18.33 -12.26 -1.68
CA PHE A 243 -17.68 -13.20 -2.61
C PHE A 243 -16.35 -13.71 -2.04
#